data_AF-A0A7S0JL22-F1
#
_entry.id   AF-A0A7S0JL22-F1
#
_cell.length_a   1.000
_cell.length_b   1.000
_cell.length_c   1.000
_cell.angle_alpha   90.00
_cell.angle_beta   90.00
_cell.angle_gamma   90.00
#
_symmetry.space_group_name_H-M   'P 1'
#
loop_
_entity.id
_entity.type
_entity.pdbx_description
1 polymer ?
#
loop_
_entity_poly.entity_id
_entity_poly.type
_entity_poly.pdbx_seq_one_letter_code
_entity_poly.pdbx_strand_id
1 'polypeptide(L)'
;MLAVLAASVLGLSVPQVVPRPRIEIGESWQLGRIAFSLLPLAGSSRRKTVETCVVPRKVWTHEQIQGVVNVNVPVRQTVIKLQEGGLWLHNPVAPTAECIQMMRSLEAEHGEVK
;
A
#
# COMPACT_ATOMS: atom_id res chain seq x y z
N MET A 1 0.42 38.50 -20.07
CA MET A 1 -0.32 37.36 -20.65
C MET A 1 0.58 36.70 -21.70
N LEU A 2 1.59 35.94 -21.28
CA LEU A 2 2.43 35.11 -22.16
C LEU A 2 3.37 34.28 -21.27
N ALA A 3 3.17 32.96 -21.22
CA ALA A 3 4.15 31.91 -20.90
C ALA A 3 3.42 30.61 -20.53
N VAL A 4 2.55 30.14 -21.44
CA VAL A 4 2.16 28.72 -21.48
C VAL A 4 2.98 28.15 -22.62
N LEU A 5 4.11 27.50 -22.30
CA LEU A 5 4.85 26.51 -23.12
C LEU A 5 6.31 26.46 -22.67
N ALA A 6 6.67 25.46 -21.86
CA ALA A 6 7.98 24.79 -21.88
C ALA A 6 8.06 23.69 -20.80
N ALA A 7 7.48 22.52 -21.05
CA ALA A 7 7.87 21.29 -20.35
C ALA A 7 7.49 20.04 -21.17
N SER A 8 7.86 20.01 -22.46
CA SER A 8 7.91 18.76 -23.23
C SER A 8 9.37 18.35 -23.37
N VAL A 9 9.98 17.69 -22.38
CA VAL A 9 11.19 16.89 -22.60
C VAL A 9 11.26 15.76 -21.58
N LEU A 10 11.52 14.54 -22.08
CA LEU A 10 11.76 13.27 -21.40
C LEU A 10 10.52 12.45 -21.05
N GLY A 11 9.97 11.82 -22.09
CA GLY A 11 9.24 10.56 -21.98
C GLY A 11 10.13 9.46 -21.38
N LEU A 12 10.27 9.45 -20.06
CA LEU A 12 10.55 8.23 -19.34
C LEU A 12 9.21 7.50 -19.23
N SER A 13 8.89 6.68 -20.24
CA SER A 13 7.96 5.57 -20.01
C SER A 13 8.68 4.61 -19.06
N VAL A 14 8.70 4.95 -17.77
CA VAL A 14 9.00 3.97 -16.74
C VAL A 14 8.03 2.84 -17.03
N PRO A 15 8.49 1.62 -17.40
CA PRO A 15 7.57 0.51 -17.48
C PRO A 15 6.88 0.49 -16.13
N GLN A 16 5.57 0.74 -16.11
CA GLN A 16 4.75 0.62 -14.92
C GLN A 16 4.70 -0.88 -14.65
N VAL A 17 5.83 -1.45 -14.21
CA VAL A 17 5.87 -2.72 -13.54
C VAL A 17 5.13 -2.43 -12.26
N VAL A 18 3.83 -2.70 -12.26
CA VAL A 18 3.06 -2.75 -11.03
C VAL A 18 3.78 -3.80 -10.20
N PRO A 19 4.54 -3.43 -9.16
CA PRO A 19 5.26 -4.42 -8.39
C PRO A 19 4.17 -5.28 -7.77
N ARG A 20 4.10 -6.55 -8.18
CA ARG A 20 3.30 -7.53 -7.46
C ARG A 20 4.13 -7.94 -6.27
N PRO A 21 3.65 -7.78 -5.03
CA PRO A 21 4.37 -8.30 -3.88
C PRO A 21 4.58 -9.80 -4.12
N ARG A 22 5.77 -10.28 -3.78
CA ARG A 22 6.05 -11.71 -3.84
C ARG A 22 5.25 -12.36 -2.72
N ILE A 23 4.19 -13.10 -3.08
CA ILE A 23 3.38 -13.82 -2.10
C ILE A 23 4.25 -14.92 -1.49
N GLU A 24 4.56 -14.79 -0.20
CA GLU A 24 5.26 -15.82 0.58
C GLU A 24 4.24 -16.73 1.27
N ILE A 25 4.59 -18.00 1.54
CA ILE A 25 3.65 -19.02 2.06
C ILE A 25 3.04 -18.63 3.43
N GLY A 26 3.71 -17.76 4.21
CA GLY A 26 3.19 -17.15 5.44
C GLY A 26 2.11 -16.08 5.23
N GLU A 27 1.80 -15.76 3.97
CA GLU A 27 0.75 -14.82 3.53
C GLU A 27 -0.45 -15.58 2.95
N SER A 28 -0.43 -16.92 3.02
CA SER A 28 -1.55 -17.78 2.61
C SER A 28 -2.56 -17.94 3.74
N TRP A 29 -3.82 -17.61 3.44
CA TRP A 29 -4.95 -17.90 4.32
C TRP A 29 -5.51 -19.27 4.00
N GLN A 30 -5.42 -20.19 4.97
CA GLN A 30 -6.16 -21.46 4.89
C GLN A 30 -7.55 -21.27 5.52
N LEU A 31 -8.58 -21.63 4.75
CA LEU A 31 -9.97 -21.54 5.17
C LEU A 31 -10.20 -22.40 6.42
N GLY A 32 -10.72 -21.81 7.50
CA GLY A 32 -11.20 -22.56 8.66
C GLY A 32 -12.36 -23.48 8.25
N ARG A 33 -12.55 -24.60 8.95
CA ARG A 33 -13.55 -25.66 8.64
C ARG A 33 -15.01 -25.21 8.53
N ILE A 34 -15.34 -23.96 8.86
CA ILE A 34 -16.71 -23.44 8.86
C ILE A 34 -16.73 -22.21 7.96
N ALA A 35 -17.03 -22.44 6.69
CA ALA A 35 -17.17 -21.40 5.70
C ALA A 35 -18.61 -21.38 5.20
N PHE A 36 -19.52 -20.72 5.91
CA PHE A 36 -20.79 -20.35 5.29
C PHE A 36 -21.38 -19.07 5.93
N SER A 37 -21.42 -18.02 5.09
CA SER A 37 -22.52 -17.04 4.97
C SER A 37 -22.54 -15.70 5.69
N LEU A 38 -21.73 -15.37 6.72
CA LEU A 38 -22.02 -14.09 7.42
C LEU A 38 -20.93 -13.04 7.53
N LEU A 39 -19.66 -13.33 7.25
CA LEU A 39 -18.60 -12.32 7.05
C LEU A 39 -17.42 -13.04 6.40
N PRO A 40 -17.08 -12.79 5.12
CA PRO A 40 -16.00 -13.49 4.43
C PRO A 40 -14.60 -13.10 4.93
N LEU A 41 -14.52 -12.25 5.95
CA LEU A 41 -13.28 -11.85 6.61
C LEU A 41 -13.06 -12.80 7.79
N ALA A 42 -12.33 -13.88 7.56
CA ALA A 42 -11.94 -14.78 8.64
C ALA A 42 -11.16 -14.00 9.72
N GLY A 43 -11.51 -14.22 10.99
CA GLY A 43 -11.05 -13.46 12.14
C GLY A 43 -9.65 -13.82 12.65
N SER A 44 -8.71 -14.24 11.79
CA SER A 44 -7.33 -14.44 12.23
C SER A 44 -6.65 -13.11 12.51
N SER A 45 -5.98 -13.05 13.66
CA SER A 45 -5.56 -11.84 14.37
C SER A 45 -4.30 -11.18 13.86
N ARG A 46 -3.66 -11.69 12.79
CA ARG A 46 -2.37 -11.17 12.31
C ARG A 46 -2.30 -11.11 10.79
N ARG A 47 -2.54 -9.90 10.26
CA ARG A 47 -2.29 -9.56 8.85
C ARG A 47 -0.87 -9.00 8.75
N LYS A 48 0.02 -9.69 8.04
CA LYS A 48 1.34 -9.14 7.73
C LYS A 48 1.16 -7.93 6.82
N THR A 49 1.84 -6.83 7.14
CA THR A 49 1.89 -5.65 6.25
C THR A 49 3.25 -5.62 5.55
N VAL A 50 3.24 -5.51 4.23
CA VAL A 50 4.46 -5.44 3.43
C VAL A 50 4.60 -4.02 2.88
N GLU A 51 5.69 -3.35 3.24
CA GLU A 51 6.06 -2.06 2.64
C GLU A 51 6.89 -2.27 1.38
N THR A 52 6.60 -1.47 0.35
CA THR A 52 7.44 -1.38 -0.86
C THR A 52 7.65 0.08 -1.22
N CYS A 53 8.91 0.48 -1.32
CA CYS A 53 9.29 1.77 -1.88
C CYS A 53 9.20 1.70 -3.40
N VAL A 54 8.20 2.35 -3.99
CA VAL A 54 7.96 2.35 -5.44
C VAL A 54 8.78 3.44 -6.12
N VAL A 55 8.84 4.62 -5.50
CA VAL A 55 9.68 5.74 -5.96
C VAL A 55 10.45 6.27 -4.77
N PRO A 56 11.80 6.20 -4.77
CA PRO A 56 12.63 6.63 -3.66
C PRO A 56 12.27 8.04 -3.18
N ARG A 57 12.02 8.16 -1.86
CA ARG A 57 11.69 9.41 -1.16
C ARG A 57 10.42 10.11 -1.64
N LYS A 58 9.53 9.39 -2.37
CA LYS A 58 8.31 9.97 -2.95
C LYS A 58 7.07 9.10 -2.79
N VAL A 59 7.16 7.80 -3.07
CA VAL A 59 5.98 6.91 -3.13
C VAL A 59 6.29 5.57 -2.48
N TRP A 60 5.43 5.18 -1.55
CA TRP A 60 5.48 3.90 -0.84
C TRP A 60 4.13 3.21 -0.93
N THR A 61 4.11 1.89 -0.86
CA THR A 61 2.89 1.10 -0.80
C THR A 61 2.93 0.14 0.37
N HIS A 62 1.82 0.04 1.11
CA HIS A 62 1.62 -0.95 2.16
C HIS A 62 0.56 -1.95 1.70
N GLU A 63 0.91 -3.23 1.68
CA GLU A 63 0.04 -4.28 1.18
C GLU A 63 -0.32 -5.27 2.27
N GLN A 64 -1.60 -5.67 2.31
CA GLN A 64 -2.12 -6.70 3.20
C GLN A 64 -2.97 -7.67 2.38
N ILE A 65 -2.77 -8.98 2.58
CA ILE A 65 -3.62 -9.99 1.97
C ILE A 65 -4.97 -10.03 2.69
N GLN A 66 -6.05 -9.91 1.91
CA GLN A 66 -7.41 -10.23 2.33
C GLN A 66 -7.86 -11.51 1.62
N GLY A 67 -8.12 -12.55 2.40
CA GLY A 67 -8.72 -13.79 1.90
C GLY A 67 -10.24 -13.68 1.90
N VAL A 68 -10.87 -14.07 0.79
CA VAL A 68 -12.32 -14.23 0.66
C VAL A 68 -12.60 -15.62 0.07
N VAL A 69 -13.22 -16.51 0.84
CA VAL A 69 -13.62 -17.88 0.44
C VAL A 69 -12.45 -18.73 -0.07
N ASN A 70 -12.08 -18.59 -1.34
CA ASN A 70 -11.04 -19.33 -2.05
C ASN A 70 -10.07 -18.41 -2.82
N VAL A 71 -10.18 -17.08 -2.67
CA VAL A 71 -9.31 -16.11 -3.32
C VAL A 71 -8.55 -15.29 -2.28
N ASN A 72 -7.27 -15.05 -2.54
CA ASN A 72 -6.43 -14.11 -1.79
C ASN A 72 -6.23 -12.87 -2.65
N VAL A 73 -6.64 -11.72 -2.13
CA VAL A 73 -6.56 -10.44 -2.82
C VAL A 73 -5.62 -9.52 -2.04
N PRO A 74 -4.55 -8.98 -2.67
CA PRO A 74 -3.76 -7.94 -2.04
C PRO A 74 -4.56 -6.64 -2.01
N VAL A 75 -4.70 -6.05 -0.82
CA VAL A 75 -5.25 -4.71 -0.66
C VAL A 75 -4.09 -3.77 -0.35
N ARG A 76 -4.05 -2.66 -1.09
CA ARG A 76 -2.91 -1.73 -1.11
C ARG A 76 -3.33 -0.36 -0.64
N GLN A 77 -2.57 0.15 0.32
CA GLN A 77 -2.49 1.57 0.64
C GLN A 77 -1.29 2.17 -0.09
N THR A 78 -1.45 3.38 -0.64
CA THR A 78 -0.36 4.14 -1.26
C THR A 78 -0.11 5.41 -0.46
N VAL A 79 1.15 5.66 -0.14
CA VAL A 79 1.61 6.86 0.57
C VAL A 79 2.41 7.70 -0.41
N ILE A 80 2.06 8.98 -0.53
CA ILE A 80 2.70 9.91 -1.47
C ILE A 80 3.20 11.13 -0.70
N LYS A 81 4.48 11.48 -0.90
CA LYS A 81 5.03 12.73 -0.36
C LYS A 81 4.50 13.94 -1.12
N LEU A 82 4.00 14.92 -0.40
CA LEU A 82 3.53 16.18 -0.97
C LEU A 82 4.69 17.16 -1.19
N GLN A 83 4.58 18.02 -2.21
CA GLN A 83 5.63 18.99 -2.55
C GLN A 83 5.84 20.01 -1.42
N GLU A 84 4.76 20.44 -0.78
CA GLU A 84 4.76 21.39 0.35
C GLU A 84 5.02 20.72 1.71
N GLY A 85 5.55 19.49 1.70
CA GLY A 85 5.78 18.67 2.89
C GLY A 85 4.52 17.96 3.42
N GLY A 86 4.76 16.92 4.22
CA GLY A 86 3.74 15.99 4.67
C GLY A 86 3.48 14.85 3.68
N LEU A 87 2.53 14.01 4.05
CA LEU A 87 2.17 12.78 3.33
C LEU A 87 0.69 12.80 2.94
N TRP A 88 0.36 12.18 1.82
CA TRP A 88 -1.02 11.89 1.43
C TRP A 88 -1.21 10.38 1.37
N LEU A 89 -2.34 9.91 1.91
CA LEU A 89 -2.69 8.50 1.94
C LEU A 89 -3.85 8.20 0.99
N HIS A 90 -3.66 7.20 0.13
CA HIS A 90 -4.71 6.65 -0.71
C HIS A 90 -5.04 5.22 -0.29
N ASN A 91 -6.34 4.92 -0.20
CA ASN A 91 -6.90 3.61 0.12
C ASN A 91 -6.28 2.97 1.39
N PRO A 92 -6.48 3.58 2.57
CA PRO A 92 -5.86 3.12 3.82
C PRO A 92 -6.23 1.66 4.12
N VAL A 93 -5.23 0.90 4.58
CA VAL A 93 -5.40 -0.50 4.99
C VAL A 93 -5.59 -0.60 6.51
N ALA A 94 -5.82 -1.81 7.03
CA ALA A 94 -6.06 -1.99 8.46
C ALA A 94 -4.82 -1.55 9.28
N PRO A 95 -5.01 -0.85 10.42
CA PRO A 95 -3.93 -0.30 11.22
C PRO A 95 -3.27 -1.39 12.09
N THR A 96 -2.55 -2.30 11.46
CA THR A 96 -1.71 -3.28 12.16
C THR A 96 -0.56 -2.56 12.87
N ALA A 97 0.02 -3.16 13.91
CA ALA A 97 1.18 -2.56 14.60
C ALA A 97 2.33 -2.26 13.63
N GLU A 98 2.57 -3.17 12.66
CA GLU A 98 3.56 -3.00 11.59
C GLU A 98 3.23 -1.78 10.70
N CYS A 99 1.99 -1.68 10.23
CA CYS A 99 1.53 -0.56 9.40
C CYS A 99 1.65 0.78 10.13
N ILE A 100 1.31 0.82 11.43
CA ILE A 100 1.45 2.03 12.24
C ILE A 100 2.93 2.40 12.37
N GLN A 101 3.81 1.44 12.63
CA GLN A 101 5.24 1.71 12.78
C GLN A 101 5.89 2.20 11.47
N MET A 102 5.52 1.60 10.34
CA MET A 102 5.92 2.06 9.00
C MET A 102 5.46 3.50 8.75
N MET A 103 4.17 3.79 8.99
CA MET A 103 3.63 5.14 8.86
C MET A 103 4.33 6.16 9.76
N ARG A 104 4.57 5.83 11.04
CA ARG A 104 5.30 6.70 11.98
C ARG A 104 6.72 7.01 11.49
N SER A 105 7.37 6.04 10.86
CA SER A 105 8.72 6.21 10.31
C SER A 105 8.70 7.18 9.12
N LEU A 106 7.72 7.04 8.23
CA LEU A 106 7.51 7.98 7.12
C LEU A 106 7.13 9.38 7.62
N GLU A 107 6.26 9.50 8.62
CA GLU A 107 5.87 10.78 9.22
C GLU A 107 7.07 11.50 9.85
N ALA A 108 7.93 10.77 10.56
CA ALA A 108 9.13 11.32 11.17
C ALA A 108 10.11 11.89 10.13
N GLU A 109 10.22 11.27 8.94
CA GLU A 109 11.14 11.71 7.89
C GLU A 109 10.53 12.77 6.95
N HIS A 110 9.21 12.76 6.73
CA HIS A 110 8.57 13.51 5.64
C HIS A 110 7.46 14.46 6.10
N GLY A 111 7.09 14.43 7.37
CA GLY A 111 6.02 15.23 7.95
C GLY A 111 4.70 14.44 8.05
N GLU A 112 3.76 15.01 8.79
CA GLU A 112 2.46 14.40 9.09
C GLU A 112 1.60 14.15 7.83
N VAL A 113 0.64 13.24 7.94
CA VAL A 113 -0.37 13.02 6.90
C VAL A 113 -1.33 14.22 6.84
N LYS A 114 -1.61 14.69 5.62
CA LYS A 114 -2.54 15.79 5.31
C LYS A 114 -3.79 15.30 4.58
#